data_AF-A0A1B8RUE8-F1
#
_entry.id   AF-A0A1B8RUE8-F1
#
_cell.length_a   1.000
_cell.length_b   1.000
_cell.length_c   1.000
_cell.angle_alpha   90.00
_cell.angle_beta   90.00
_cell.angle_gamma   90.00
#
_symmetry.space_group_name_H-M   'P 1'
#
loop_
_entity.id
_entity.type
_entity.pdbx_description
1 polymer ?
#
loop_
_entity_poly.entity_id
_entity_poly.type
_entity_poly.pdbx_seq_one_letter_code
_entity_poly.pdbx_strand_id
1 'polypeptide(L)'
;MFFLRKKKVFKTIFLIVLFCVTLIGLIKVNILNTKALSPLGNTNDNYKLVSEEFGEDFSNFIQDKSPVKIYVEEDEETMVRLGEKDFIIKSESNLINFAKGVFSKVEDLFN
;
A
#
# COMPACT_ATOMS: atom_id res chain seq x y z
N MET A 1 44.54 -36.25 4.76
CA MET A 1 43.25 -35.74 5.30
C MET A 1 43.11 -34.20 5.24
N PHE A 2 44.17 -33.41 5.50
CA PHE A 2 44.12 -31.94 5.58
C PHE A 2 43.73 -31.22 4.26
N PHE A 3 44.19 -31.71 3.11
CA PHE A 3 43.92 -31.12 1.79
C PHE A 3 42.44 -31.22 1.37
N LEU A 4 41.78 -32.34 1.70
CA LEU A 4 40.35 -32.55 1.45
C LEU A 4 39.48 -31.60 2.29
N ARG A 5 39.93 -31.24 3.50
CA ARG A 5 39.24 -30.27 4.38
C ARG A 5 39.28 -28.85 3.81
N LYS A 6 40.43 -28.41 3.28
CA LYS A 6 40.57 -27.08 2.63
C LYS A 6 39.70 -26.94 1.37
N LYS A 7 39.62 -27.98 0.52
CA LYS A 7 38.74 -27.98 -0.65
C LYS A 7 37.25 -27.89 -0.27
N LYS A 8 36.83 -28.57 0.80
CA LYS A 8 35.46 -28.47 1.33
C LYS A 8 35.16 -27.06 1.83
N VAL A 9 36.07 -26.45 2.60
CA VAL A 9 35.92 -25.06 3.10
C VAL A 9 35.81 -24.07 1.94
N PHE A 10 36.65 -24.19 0.91
CA PHE A 10 36.57 -23.32 -0.26
C PHE A 10 35.23 -23.45 -0.99
N LYS A 11 34.74 -24.68 -1.20
CA LYS A 11 33.42 -24.93 -1.80
C LYS A 11 32.29 -24.32 -0.98
N THR A 12 32.34 -24.42 0.35
CA THR A 12 31.35 -23.80 1.24
C THR A 12 31.37 -22.28 1.15
N ILE A 13 32.55 -21.66 1.18
CA ILE A 13 32.69 -20.20 1.05
C ILE A 13 32.15 -19.73 -0.30
N PHE A 14 32.49 -20.43 -1.38
CA PHE A 14 31.98 -20.11 -2.72
C PHE A 14 30.45 -20.15 -2.78
N LEU A 15 29.82 -21.17 -2.18
CA LEU A 15 28.36 -21.29 -2.12
C LEU A 15 27.72 -20.16 -1.31
N ILE A 16 28.32 -19.76 -0.19
CA ILE A 16 27.84 -18.63 0.62
C ILE A 16 27.91 -17.34 -0.19
N VAL A 17 29.03 -17.09 -0.87
CA VAL A 17 29.19 -15.89 -1.71
C VAL A 17 28.16 -15.88 -2.83
N LEU A 18 27.94 -17.01 -3.49
CA LEU A 18 26.92 -17.13 -4.54
C LEU A 18 25.52 -16.82 -3.99
N PHE A 19 25.18 -17.36 -2.82
CA PHE A 19 23.91 -17.10 -2.14
C PHE A 19 23.75 -15.62 -1.74
N CYS A 20 24.81 -14.97 -1.27
CA CYS A 20 24.78 -13.54 -0.97
C CYS A 20 24.52 -12.70 -2.23
N VAL A 21 25.16 -13.03 -3.36
CA VAL A 21 24.96 -12.30 -4.63
C VAL A 21 23.54 -12.46 -5.14
N THR A 22 22.95 -13.67 -5.07
CA THR A 22 21.56 -13.88 -5.48
C THR A 22 20.58 -13.09 -4.60
N LEU A 23 20.78 -13.07 -3.28
CA LEU A 23 19.95 -12.28 -2.36
C LEU A 23 20.03 -10.78 -2.67
N ILE A 24 21.22 -10.24 -2.94
CA ILE A 24 21.40 -8.82 -3.30
C ILE A 24 20.63 -8.52 -4.60
N GLY A 25 20.67 -9.42 -5.58
CA GLY A 25 19.90 -9.30 -6.82
C GLY A 25 18.40 -9.23 -6.57
N LEU A 26 17.87 -10.17 -5.76
CA LEU A 26 16.45 -10.19 -5.39
C LEU A 26 16.03 -8.92 -4.66
N ILE A 27 16.83 -8.44 -3.70
CA ILE A 27 16.55 -7.20 -2.97
C ILE A 27 16.48 -6.00 -3.92
N LYS A 28 17.42 -5.90 -4.88
CA LYS A 28 17.42 -4.82 -5.88
C LYS A 28 16.17 -4.83 -6.75
N VAL A 29 15.78 -6.00 -7.26
CA VAL A 29 14.55 -6.16 -8.06
C VAL A 29 13.33 -5.77 -7.23
N ASN A 30 13.27 -6.18 -5.96
CA ASN A 30 12.15 -5.84 -5.09
C ASN A 30 12.05 -4.32 -4.85
N ILE A 31 13.17 -3.65 -4.59
CA ILE A 31 13.21 -2.18 -4.42
C ILE A 31 12.72 -1.48 -5.68
N LEU A 32 13.15 -1.93 -6.86
CA LEU A 32 12.76 -1.34 -8.13
C LEU A 32 11.24 -1.52 -8.38
N ASN A 33 10.72 -2.72 -8.15
CA ASN A 33 9.29 -3.00 -8.27
C ASN A 33 8.45 -2.19 -7.27
N THR A 34 8.88 -2.08 -6.00
CA THR A 34 8.18 -1.26 -5.00
C THR A 34 8.18 0.21 -5.36
N LYS A 35 9.29 0.75 -5.89
CA LYS A 35 9.33 2.15 -6.35
C LYS A 35 8.37 2.42 -7.51
N ALA A 36 8.26 1.47 -8.44
CA ALA A 36 7.38 1.61 -9.58
C ALA A 36 5.90 1.39 -9.22
N LEU A 37 5.58 0.42 -8.36
CA LEU A 37 4.18 0.08 -8.00
C LEU A 37 3.62 0.83 -6.78
N SER A 38 4.49 1.43 -5.95
CA SER A 38 4.08 2.21 -4.77
C SER A 38 4.81 3.55 -4.71
N PRO A 39 4.75 4.37 -5.77
CA PRO A 39 5.34 5.69 -5.75
C PRO A 39 4.60 6.58 -4.73
N LEU A 40 5.35 7.44 -4.04
CA LEU A 40 4.77 8.37 -3.08
C LEU A 40 3.96 9.44 -3.83
N GLY A 41 2.63 9.34 -3.78
CA GLY A 41 1.69 10.26 -4.43
C GLY A 41 1.02 9.68 -5.69
N ASN A 42 0.09 10.43 -6.30
CA ASN A 42 -0.60 10.01 -7.53
C ASN A 42 -0.46 11.11 -8.60
N THR A 43 0.72 11.20 -9.21
CA THR A 43 1.04 12.18 -10.26
C THR A 43 1.24 11.49 -11.62
N ASN A 44 1.11 12.24 -12.72
CA ASN A 44 1.38 11.70 -14.07
C ASN A 44 2.79 11.12 -14.22
N ASP A 45 3.75 11.63 -13.45
CA ASP A 45 5.12 11.13 -13.42
C ASP A 45 5.21 9.68 -12.87
N ASN A 46 4.29 9.30 -11.98
CA ASN A 46 4.23 7.95 -11.40
C ASN A 46 3.78 6.91 -12.42
N TYR A 47 2.77 7.24 -13.23
CA TYR A 47 2.29 6.35 -14.30
C TYR A 47 3.31 6.20 -15.44
N LYS A 48 4.16 7.22 -15.66
CA LYS A 48 5.27 7.13 -16.61
C LYS A 48 6.31 6.10 -16.15
N LEU A 49 6.67 6.13 -14.87
CA LEU A 49 7.64 5.19 -14.30
C LEU A 49 7.11 3.75 -14.29
N VAL A 50 5.81 3.56 -14.02
CA VAL A 50 5.14 2.26 -14.19
C VAL A 50 5.17 1.80 -15.65
N SER A 51 4.89 2.70 -16.59
CA SER A 51 4.87 2.38 -18.02
C SER A 51 6.24 1.97 -18.55
N GLU A 52 7.31 2.57 -18.05
CA GLU A 52 8.69 2.24 -18.43
C GLU A 52 9.11 0.84 -17.94
N GLU A 53 8.67 0.43 -16.73
CA GLU A 53 9.05 -0.87 -16.13
C GLU A 53 8.10 -2.03 -16.49
N PHE A 54 6.80 -1.77 -16.62
CA PHE A 54 5.77 -2.80 -16.81
C PHE A 54 5.01 -2.71 -18.13
N GLY A 55 5.30 -1.68 -18.94
CA GLY A 55 4.63 -1.43 -20.20
C GLY A 55 3.39 -0.54 -20.09
N GLU A 56 3.01 0.03 -21.22
CA GLU A 56 1.89 0.99 -21.32
C GLU A 56 0.54 0.34 -20.97
N ASP A 57 0.32 -0.91 -21.38
CA ASP A 57 -0.93 -1.63 -21.10
C ASP A 57 -1.19 -1.79 -19.60
N PHE A 58 -0.15 -2.14 -18.84
CA PHE A 58 -0.24 -2.27 -17.39
C PHE A 58 -0.43 -0.90 -16.71
N SER A 59 0.27 0.13 -17.19
CA SER A 59 0.09 1.51 -16.69
C SER A 59 -1.34 2.00 -16.90
N ASN A 60 -1.90 1.81 -18.09
CA ASN A 60 -3.30 2.15 -18.40
C ASN A 60 -4.31 1.34 -17.57
N PHE A 61 -4.01 0.07 -17.26
CA PHE A 61 -4.85 -0.77 -16.40
C PHE A 61 -4.91 -0.24 -14.96
N ILE A 62 -3.79 0.19 -14.39
CA ILE A 62 -3.75 0.73 -13.02
C ILE A 62 -4.11 2.22 -12.94
N GLN A 63 -4.16 2.92 -14.08
CA GLN A 63 -4.53 4.33 -14.14
C GLN A 63 -6.03 4.49 -13.90
N ASP A 64 -6.38 4.72 -12.63
CA ASP A 64 -7.75 5.00 -12.22
C ASP A 64 -8.19 6.41 -12.69
N LYS A 65 -8.77 6.46 -13.90
CA LYS A 65 -9.44 7.62 -14.51
C LYS A 65 -10.91 7.75 -14.08
N SER A 66 -11.35 7.01 -13.06
CA SER A 66 -12.75 7.05 -12.67
C SER A 66 -13.13 8.47 -12.18
N PRO A 67 -14.24 9.04 -12.66
CA PRO A 67 -14.76 10.30 -12.15
C PRO A 67 -15.29 10.17 -10.71
N VAL A 68 -15.51 8.93 -10.24
CA VAL A 68 -15.99 8.60 -8.90
C VAL A 68 -15.01 7.64 -8.24
N LYS A 69 -14.49 8.00 -7.07
CA LYS A 69 -13.62 7.13 -6.25
C LYS A 69 -14.25 6.94 -4.89
N ILE A 70 -14.36 5.69 -4.44
CA ILE A 70 -15.00 5.33 -3.17
C ILE A 70 -13.94 4.65 -2.32
N TYR A 71 -13.69 5.21 -1.13
CA TYR A 71 -12.78 4.69 -0.13
C TYR A 71 -13.61 4.18 1.04
N VAL A 72 -13.58 2.86 1.24
CA VAL A 72 -14.26 2.18 2.35
C VAL A 72 -13.17 1.64 3.27
N GLU A 73 -13.14 2.13 4.50
CA GLU A 73 -12.32 1.55 5.56
C GLU A 73 -13.24 0.74 6.47
N GLU A 74 -12.78 -0.42 6.96
CA GLU A 74 -13.63 -1.42 7.62
C GLU A 74 -14.33 -0.93 8.89
N ASP A 75 -13.94 0.22 9.45
CA ASP A 75 -14.55 0.83 10.65
C ASP A 75 -14.67 2.38 10.57
N GLU A 76 -14.45 3.01 9.42
CA GLU A 76 -14.51 4.48 9.26
C GLU A 76 -15.59 4.97 8.27
N GLU A 77 -15.78 6.29 8.23
CA GLU A 77 -16.73 6.96 7.33
C GLU A 77 -16.32 6.74 5.86
N THR A 78 -17.26 6.34 5.01
CA THR A 78 -16.96 6.09 3.59
C THR A 78 -16.71 7.41 2.88
N MET A 79 -15.51 7.61 2.33
CA MET A 79 -15.20 8.80 1.53
C MET A 79 -15.52 8.55 0.06
N VAL A 80 -16.30 9.43 -0.55
CA VAL A 80 -16.61 9.44 -1.98
C VAL A 80 -16.03 10.70 -2.60
N ARG A 81 -15.08 10.55 -3.52
CA ARG A 81 -14.53 11.65 -4.33
C ARG A 81 -15.22 11.68 -5.69
N LEU A 82 -15.79 12.83 -6.04
CA LEU A 82 -16.43 13.11 -7.33
C LEU A 82 -15.69 14.26 -8.01
N GLY A 83 -14.81 13.93 -8.98
CA GLY A 83 -13.88 14.92 -9.54
C GLY A 83 -12.94 15.49 -8.46
N GLU A 84 -13.01 16.81 -8.22
CA GLU A 84 -12.23 17.52 -7.19
C GLU A 84 -13.00 17.72 -5.86
N LYS A 85 -14.21 17.15 -5.73
CA LYS A 85 -15.03 17.29 -4.53
C LYS A 85 -15.02 16.01 -3.70
N ASP A 86 -14.82 16.16 -2.40
CA ASP A 86 -14.82 15.06 -1.44
C ASP A 86 -16.11 15.08 -0.62
N PHE A 87 -16.77 13.92 -0.51
CA PHE A 87 -17.96 13.68 0.28
C PHE A 87 -17.67 12.61 1.31
N ILE A 88 -18.19 12.77 2.53
CA ILE A 88 -18.05 11.77 3.58
C ILE A 88 -19.43 11.23 3.92
N ILE A 89 -19.61 9.92 3.75
CA ILE A 89 -20.82 9.18 4.09
C ILE A 89 -20.60 8.56 5.47
N LYS A 90 -21.22 9.17 6.48
CA LYS A 90 -21.22 8.67 7.86
C LYS A 90 -22.29 7.60 8.02
N SER A 91 -22.01 6.56 8.81
CA SER A 91 -23.00 5.54 9.17
C SER A 91 -24.12 6.10 10.05
N GLU A 92 -23.81 7.10 10.89
CA GLU A 92 -24.77 7.78 11.76
C GLU A 92 -24.94 9.26 11.38
N SER A 93 -26.18 9.75 11.41
CA SER A 93 -26.44 11.18 11.16
C SER A 93 -26.12 12.02 12.39
N ASN A 94 -25.64 13.25 12.16
CA ASN A 94 -25.40 14.23 13.24
C ASN A 94 -26.67 14.52 14.06
N LEU A 95 -27.86 14.39 13.46
CA LEU A 95 -29.14 14.56 14.15
C LEU A 95 -29.41 13.43 15.15
N ILE A 96 -29.11 12.19 14.78
CA ILE A 96 -29.26 11.02 15.65
C ILE A 96 -28.29 11.11 16.83
N ASN A 97 -27.05 11.54 16.59
CA ASN A 97 -26.05 11.72 17.64
C ASN A 97 -26.42 12.84 18.62
N PHE A 98 -26.98 13.94 18.10
CA PHE A 98 -27.52 15.00 18.96
C PHE A 98 -28.68 14.49 19.82
N ALA A 99 -29.63 13.76 19.23
CA ALA A 99 -30.76 13.19 19.97
C ALA A 99 -30.30 12.23 21.08
N LYS A 100 -29.37 11.31 20.78
CA LYS A 100 -28.76 10.40 21.77
C LYS A 100 -28.11 11.18 22.92
N GLY A 101 -27.34 12.22 22.61
CA GLY A 101 -26.64 13.02 23.63
C GLY A 101 -27.57 13.88 24.51
N VAL A 102 -28.72 14.31 23.99
CA VAL A 102 -29.76 14.96 24.80
C VAL A 102 -30.45 13.95 25.70
N PHE A 103 -30.82 12.79 25.16
CA PHE A 103 -31.45 11.72 25.95
C PHE A 103 -30.56 11.25 27.10
N SER A 104 -29.28 11.00 26.87
CA SER A 104 -28.36 10.55 27.92
C SER A 104 -28.23 11.57 29.05
N LYS A 105 -28.14 12.87 28.72
CA LYS A 105 -28.07 13.93 29.73
C LYS A 105 -29.33 14.03 30.58
N VAL A 106 -30.49 13.79 29.97
CA VAL A 106 -31.77 13.78 30.69
C VAL A 106 -31.82 12.57 31.62
N GLU A 107 -31.37 11.40 31.16
CA GLU A 107 -31.29 10.18 31.98
C GLU A 107 -30.36 10.34 33.19
N ASP A 108 -29.18 10.95 32.99
CA ASP A 108 -28.23 11.28 34.07
C ASP A 108 -28.78 12.30 35.10
N LEU A 109 -29.79 13.08 34.73
CA LEU A 109 -30.46 14.04 35.63
C LEU A 109 -31.54 13.37 36.49
N PHE A 110 -32.00 12.18 36.12
CA PHE A 110 -33.06 11.44 36.81
C PHE A 110 -32.56 10.22 37.59
N ASN A 111 -31.27 9.88 37.47
CA ASN A 111 -30.55 8.91 38.31
C ASN A 111 -29.71 9.62 39.39
#